data_AF-A0A7S3XI51-F1
#
_entry.id   AF-A0A7S3XI51-F1
#
_cell.length_a   1.000
_cell.length_b   1.000
_cell.length_c   1.000
_cell.angle_alpha   90.00
_cell.angle_beta   90.00
_cell.angle_gamma   90.00
#
_symmetry.space_group_name_H-M   'P 1'
#
loop_
_entity.id
_entity.type
_entity.pdbx_description
1 polymer ?
#
loop_
_entity_poly.entity_id
_entity_poly.type
_entity_poly.pdbx_seq_one_letter_code
_entity_poly.pdbx_strand_id
1 'polypeptide(L)'
;DTTPDDLLAAVLSATLKKTGVNPKEVGDVVVGNVQLGGAYAGPARMAQLRAGFPEDVPLHTVNRQCSSGLQAVAHVAAGIKAGMYDCGIGAGVESMTHGA
;
A
#
# COMPACT_ATOMS: atom_id res chain seq x y z
N ASP A 1 3.70 1.40 -20.49
CA ASP A 1 4.02 2.83 -20.39
C ASP A 1 3.68 3.40 -19.02
N THR A 2 2.67 2.88 -18.32
CA THR A 2 2.41 3.23 -16.90
C THR A 2 3.28 2.46 -15.92
N THR A 3 3.96 3.15 -15.00
CA THR A 3 4.77 2.52 -13.96
C THR A 3 3.90 1.99 -12.81
N PRO A 4 4.34 0.97 -12.06
CA PRO A 4 3.56 0.43 -10.96
C PRO A 4 3.26 1.45 -9.84
N ASP A 5 4.07 2.48 -9.65
CA ASP A 5 3.82 3.52 -8.63
C ASP A 5 2.69 4.47 -9.07
N ASP A 6 2.53 4.73 -10.36
CA ASP A 6 1.36 5.44 -10.91
C ASP A 6 0.08 4.63 -10.67
N LEU A 7 0.11 3.32 -10.90
CA LEU A 7 -1.01 2.43 -10.64
C LEU A 7 -1.40 2.42 -9.16
N LEU A 8 -0.41 2.32 -8.27
CA LEU A 8 -0.63 2.33 -6.83
C LEU A 8 -1.14 3.68 -6.33
N ALA A 9 -0.57 4.79 -6.78
CA ALA A 9 -0.99 6.13 -6.39
C ALA A 9 -2.46 6.39 -6.78
N ALA A 10 -2.85 5.96 -7.99
CA ALA A 10 -4.21 6.11 -8.48
C ALA A 10 -5.23 5.38 -7.59
N VAL A 11 -4.97 4.12 -7.22
CA VAL A 11 -5.91 3.36 -6.38
C VAL A 11 -5.93 3.84 -4.94
N LEU A 12 -4.80 4.28 -4.39
CA LEU A 12 -4.74 4.87 -3.05
C LEU A 12 -5.54 6.17 -2.97
N SER A 13 -5.35 7.07 -3.94
CA SER A 13 -6.11 8.34 -4.02
C SER A 13 -7.61 8.10 -4.22
N ALA A 14 -7.97 7.18 -5.13
CA ALA A 14 -9.36 6.81 -5.36
C ALA A 14 -10.01 6.20 -4.11
N THR A 15 -9.27 5.43 -3.32
CA THR A 15 -9.76 4.83 -2.06
C THR A 15 -10.05 5.90 -1.02
N LEU A 16 -9.13 6.86 -0.81
CA LEU A 16 -9.36 7.99 0.08
C LEU A 16 -10.58 8.80 -0.35
N LYS A 17 -10.68 9.14 -1.64
CA LYS A 17 -11.82 9.90 -2.20
C LYS A 17 -13.14 9.16 -2.04
N LYS A 18 -13.16 7.83 -2.24
CA LYS A 18 -14.37 7.01 -2.15
C LYS A 18 -14.85 6.81 -0.71
N THR A 19 -13.92 6.71 0.24
CA THR A 19 -14.22 6.42 1.65
C THR A 19 -14.42 7.68 2.49
N GLY A 20 -13.83 8.81 2.08
CA GLY A 20 -13.82 10.04 2.87
C GLY A 20 -12.92 9.98 4.11
N VAL A 21 -12.13 8.92 4.27
CA VAL A 21 -11.17 8.78 5.37
C VAL A 21 -10.12 9.88 5.28
N ASN A 22 -9.84 10.52 6.42
CA ASN A 22 -8.75 11.46 6.51
C ASN A 22 -7.42 10.68 6.44
N PRO A 23 -6.50 10.99 5.50
CA PRO A 23 -5.24 10.25 5.37
C PRO A 23 -4.42 10.20 6.67
N LYS A 24 -4.54 11.22 7.54
CA LYS A 24 -3.87 11.29 8.85
C LYS A 24 -4.34 10.23 9.86
N GLU A 25 -5.51 9.64 9.64
CA GLU A 25 -6.07 8.61 10.54
C GLU A 25 -5.58 7.20 10.18
N VAL A 26 -4.89 7.05 9.05
CA VAL A 26 -4.35 5.76 8.60
C VAL A 26 -3.10 5.44 9.40
N GLY A 27 -3.15 4.40 10.22
CA GLY A 27 -2.04 3.99 11.07
C GLY A 27 -0.96 3.17 10.36
N ASP A 28 -1.29 2.48 9.26
CA ASP A 28 -0.32 1.79 8.40
C ASP A 28 -0.88 1.53 7.00
N VAL A 29 0.00 1.56 6.00
CA VAL A 29 -0.30 1.15 4.62
C VAL A 29 0.57 -0.06 4.28
N VAL A 30 -0.06 -1.18 3.97
CA VAL A 30 0.64 -2.43 3.65
C VAL A 30 0.45 -2.74 2.17
N VAL A 31 1.53 -2.86 1.42
CA VAL A 31 1.46 -3.08 -0.03
C VAL A 31 2.02 -4.45 -0.40
N GLY A 32 1.17 -5.30 -0.95
CA GLY A 32 1.56 -6.57 -1.55
C GLY A 32 2.25 -6.39 -2.90
N ASN A 33 3.45 -6.94 -3.06
CA ASN A 33 4.15 -7.02 -4.34
C ASN A 33 4.98 -8.31 -4.42
N VAL A 34 5.22 -8.85 -5.62
CA VAL A 34 5.98 -10.09 -5.82
C VAL A 34 7.32 -9.84 -6.49
N GLN A 35 7.30 -9.25 -7.70
CA GLN A 35 8.44 -9.34 -8.63
C GLN A 35 9.34 -8.10 -8.61
N LEU A 36 8.87 -6.96 -8.09
CA LEU A 36 9.61 -5.71 -8.23
C LEU A 36 10.77 -5.64 -7.23
N GLY A 37 11.93 -5.17 -7.70
CA GLY A 37 13.16 -5.08 -6.92
C GLY A 37 13.02 -4.33 -5.59
N GLY A 38 13.79 -4.74 -4.59
CA GLY A 38 13.77 -4.11 -3.26
C GLY A 38 12.44 -4.26 -2.51
N ALA A 39 11.67 -5.31 -2.81
CA ALA A 39 10.30 -5.52 -2.34
C ALA A 39 9.37 -4.32 -2.64
N TYR A 40 9.74 -3.47 -3.60
CA TYR A 40 9.02 -2.27 -4.02
C TYR A 40 8.81 -1.17 -2.96
N ALA A 41 9.51 -1.20 -1.82
CA ALA A 41 9.21 -0.30 -0.70
C ALA A 41 9.38 1.20 -1.02
N GLY A 42 10.49 1.59 -1.67
CA GLY A 42 10.76 2.98 -2.02
C GLY A 42 9.73 3.58 -3.00
N PRO A 43 9.50 2.96 -4.16
CA PRO A 43 8.47 3.41 -5.10
C PRO A 43 7.05 3.36 -4.51
N ALA A 44 6.72 2.36 -3.68
CA ALA A 44 5.44 2.31 -2.99
C ALA A 44 5.25 3.50 -2.03
N ARG A 45 6.32 3.88 -1.32
CA ARG A 45 6.32 5.08 -0.48
C ARG A 45 6.12 6.36 -1.30
N MET A 46 6.75 6.48 -2.48
CA MET A 46 6.52 7.62 -3.36
C MET A 46 5.08 7.67 -3.88
N ALA A 47 4.50 6.53 -4.23
CA ALA A 47 3.09 6.44 -4.63
C ALA A 47 2.14 6.89 -3.51
N GLN A 48 2.40 6.47 -2.27
CA GLN A 48 1.64 6.89 -1.09
C GLN A 48 1.68 8.42 -0.89
N LEU A 49 2.87 9.03 -0.95
CA LEU A 49 3.00 10.49 -0.81
C LEU A 49 2.28 11.23 -1.94
N ARG A 50 2.40 10.75 -3.19
CA ARG A 50 1.69 11.30 -4.36
C ARG A 50 0.17 11.15 -4.24
N ALA A 51 -0.33 10.15 -3.52
CA ALA A 51 -1.75 9.94 -3.26
C ALA A 51 -2.34 10.87 -2.19
N GLY A 52 -1.51 11.70 -1.54
CA GLY A 52 -1.94 12.72 -0.57
C GLY A 52 -1.84 12.28 0.90
N PHE A 53 -1.15 11.18 1.19
CA PHE A 53 -0.84 10.78 2.56
C PHE A 53 0.29 11.66 3.12
N PRO A 54 0.21 12.06 4.39
CA PRO A 54 1.29 12.79 5.05
C PRO A 54 2.48 11.85 5.36
N GLU A 55 3.63 12.45 5.63
CA GLU A 55 4.89 11.72 5.82
C GLU A 55 4.96 10.89 7.11
N ASP A 56 4.13 11.18 8.10
CA ASP A 56 4.04 10.46 9.37
C ASP A 56 3.24 9.15 9.27
N VAL A 57 2.43 8.96 8.21
CA VAL A 57 1.74 7.69 7.97
C VAL A 57 2.74 6.66 7.45
N PRO A 58 2.97 5.53 8.12
CA PRO A 58 3.97 4.55 7.70
C PRO A 58 3.48 3.72 6.52
N LEU A 59 4.44 3.01 5.91
CA LEU A 59 4.17 2.01 4.88
C LEU A 59 5.20 0.90 4.95
N HIS A 60 4.75 -0.33 4.73
CA HIS A 60 5.65 -1.46 4.47
C HIS A 60 5.11 -2.34 3.35
N THR A 61 5.99 -3.16 2.78
CA THR A 61 5.62 -4.09 1.72
C THR A 61 5.68 -5.52 2.20
N VAL A 62 4.85 -6.38 1.60
CA VAL A 62 4.79 -7.80 1.91
C VAL A 62 4.84 -8.63 0.65
N ASN A 63 5.58 -9.73 0.72
CA ASN A 63 5.66 -10.70 -0.36
C ASN A 63 5.23 -12.09 0.15
N ARG A 64 4.07 -12.54 -0.32
CA ARG A 64 3.56 -13.91 -0.18
C ARG A 64 3.12 -14.44 -1.54
N GLN A 65 3.93 -14.18 -2.56
CA GLN A 65 3.66 -14.59 -3.95
C GLN A 65 2.28 -14.11 -4.42
N CYS A 66 1.53 -14.95 -5.14
CA CYS A 66 0.17 -14.62 -5.61
C CYS A 66 -0.79 -14.17 -4.49
N SER A 67 -0.48 -14.46 -3.22
CA SER A 67 -1.28 -14.05 -2.07
C SER A 67 -0.81 -12.75 -1.39
N SER A 68 0.18 -12.02 -1.94
CA SER A 68 0.72 -10.79 -1.34
C SER A 68 -0.35 -9.73 -1.03
N GLY A 69 -1.31 -9.52 -1.94
CA GLY A 69 -2.40 -8.55 -1.70
C GLY A 69 -3.31 -8.97 -0.54
N LEU A 70 -3.63 -10.26 -0.42
CA LEU A 70 -4.41 -10.77 0.70
C LEU A 70 -3.61 -10.74 2.01
N GLN A 71 -2.30 -11.02 1.93
CA GLN A 71 -1.40 -10.92 3.08
C GLN A 71 -1.34 -9.49 3.62
N ALA A 72 -1.35 -8.48 2.75
CA ALA A 72 -1.39 -7.08 3.17
C ALA A 72 -2.66 -6.76 3.97
N VAL A 73 -3.82 -7.22 3.51
CA VAL A 73 -5.09 -7.09 4.26
C VAL A 73 -5.01 -7.82 5.61
N ALA A 74 -4.44 -9.03 5.63
CA ALA A 74 -4.27 -9.81 6.86
C ALA A 74 -3.37 -9.10 7.89
N HIS A 75 -2.29 -8.44 7.44
CA HIS A 75 -1.41 -7.65 8.30
C HIS A 75 -2.15 -6.46 8.92
N VAL A 76 -2.90 -5.70 8.11
CA VAL A 76 -3.71 -4.57 8.62
C VAL A 76 -4.72 -5.05 9.65
N ALA A 77 -5.46 -6.13 9.34
CA ALA A 77 -6.43 -6.69 10.27
C ALA A 77 -5.78 -7.16 11.59
N ALA A 78 -4.58 -7.74 11.51
CA ALA A 78 -3.82 -8.15 12.69
C ALA A 78 -3.35 -6.94 13.52
N GLY A 79 -2.88 -5.87 12.88
CA GLY A 79 -2.48 -4.63 13.55
C GLY A 79 -3.64 -3.95 14.29
N ILE A 80 -4.81 -3.89 13.65
CA ILE A 80 -6.04 -3.39 14.27
C ILE A 80 -6.44 -4.28 15.45
N LYS A 81 -6.47 -5.61 15.27
CA LYS A 81 -6.81 -6.55 16.33
C LYS A 81 -5.83 -6.48 17.52
N ALA A 82 -4.56 -6.17 17.26
CA ALA A 82 -3.53 -6.01 18.29
C ALA A 82 -3.59 -4.64 19.00
N GLY A 83 -4.43 -3.70 18.56
CA GLY A 83 -4.54 -2.36 19.13
C GLY A 83 -3.38 -1.44 18.76
N MET A 84 -2.69 -1.69 17.64
CA MET A 84 -1.60 -0.82 17.18
C MET A 84 -2.12 0.46 16.52
N TYR A 85 -3.27 0.37 15.86
CA TYR A 85 -3.96 1.47 15.19
C TYR A 85 -5.42 1.07 14.91
N ASP A 86 -6.31 2.06 14.69
CA ASP A 86 -7.74 1.81 14.47
C ASP A 86 -8.13 1.69 12.98
N CYS A 87 -7.26 2.18 12.09
CA CYS A 87 -7.47 2.18 10.64
C CYS A 87 -6.16 1.87 9.90
N GLY A 88 -6.23 1.14 8.81
CA GLY A 88 -5.08 0.85 7.95
C GLY A 88 -5.54 0.49 6.53
N ILE A 89 -4.61 0.48 5.57
CA ILE A 89 -4.88 0.16 4.17
C ILE A 89 -4.08 -1.06 3.74
N GLY A 90 -4.78 -2.13 3.36
CA GLY A 90 -4.19 -3.25 2.64
C GLY A 90 -4.30 -3.03 1.14
N ALA A 91 -3.18 -2.97 0.45
CA ALA A 91 -3.10 -2.72 -0.99
C ALA A 91 -2.24 -3.78 -1.69
N GLY A 92 -2.27 -3.76 -3.02
CA GLY A 92 -1.39 -4.59 -3.83
C GLY A 92 -1.14 -3.93 -5.17
N VAL A 93 0.07 -4.11 -5.70
CA VAL A 93 0.43 -3.63 -7.03
C VAL A 93 1.44 -4.56 -7.67
N GLU A 94 1.32 -4.72 -8.98
CA GLU A 94 2.26 -5.50 -9.78
C GLU A 94 2.38 -4.89 -11.18
N SER A 95 3.56 -5.01 -11.77
CA SER A 95 3.74 -4.74 -13.20
C SER A 95 4.58 -5.85 -13.81
N MET A 96 3.92 -6.79 -14.49
CA MET A 96 4.60 -7.87 -15.21
C MET A 96 5.42 -7.34 -16.39
N THR A 97 5.07 -6.16 -16.93
CA THR A 97 5.78 -5.51 -18.04
C THR A 97 7.08 -4.86 -17.61
N HIS A 98 7.09 -4.19 -16.45
CA HIS A 98 8.28 -3.53 -15.90
C HIS A 98 9.01 -4.42 -14.88
N GLY A 99 8.65 -5.69 -14.82
CA GLY A 99 9.20 -6.65 -13.89
C GLY A 99 10.59 -7.12 -14.32
N ALA A 100 11.60 -6.32 -14.00
CA ALA A 100 13.01 -6.68 -13.91
C ALA A 100 13.64 -5.95 -12.73
#